data_AF-A0A9P7EF98-F1
#
_entry.id   AF-A0A9P7EF98-F1
#
_cell.length_a   1.000
_cell.length_b   1.000
_cell.length_c   1.000
_cell.angle_alpha   90.00
_cell.angle_beta   90.00
_cell.angle_gamma   90.00
#
_symmetry.space_group_name_H-M   'P 1'
#
loop_
_entity.id
_entity.type
_entity.pdbx_description
1 polymer ?
#
loop_
_entity_poly.entity_id
_entity_poly.type
_entity_poly.pdbx_seq_one_letter_code
_entity_poly.pdbx_strand_id
1 'polypeptide(L)'
;MEKHGFTVTKKYHLETAWVATYTHGQGGHVLGINSEMDALPGIGHACGHNLIGISGVAVALAAKAAMERLNINGKVVLLGTLAEEGGFGKIMLYEKGAYDEMDACLMLALLPVIHIR
;
A
#
# COMPACT_ATOMS: atom_id res chain seq x y z
N MET A 1 5.71 10.18 0.67
CA MET A 1 5.60 9.80 -0.75
C MET A 1 5.84 10.97 -1.70
N GLU A 2 5.14 12.12 -1.59
CA GLU A 2 5.37 13.31 -2.45
C GLU A 2 6.84 13.74 -2.53
N LYS A 3 7.52 13.82 -1.38
CA LYS A 3 8.97 14.13 -1.29
C LYS A 3 9.87 13.14 -2.04
N HIS A 4 9.36 11.97 -2.38
CA HIS A 4 10.06 10.92 -3.12
C HIS A 4 9.56 10.82 -4.58
N GLY A 5 8.87 11.84 -5.10
CA GLY A 5 8.46 11.91 -6.51
C GLY A 5 7.24 11.05 -6.87
N PHE A 6 6.46 10.60 -5.88
CA PHE A 6 5.17 9.97 -6.11
C PHE A 6 4.08 11.03 -6.23
N THR A 7 3.14 10.82 -7.14
CA THR A 7 1.88 11.58 -7.21
C THR A 7 0.93 11.03 -6.15
N VAL A 8 0.48 11.87 -5.21
CA VAL A 8 -0.39 11.44 -4.12
C VAL A 8 -1.78 12.04 -4.28
N THR A 9 -2.79 11.17 -4.27
CA THR A 9 -4.20 11.55 -4.22
C THR A 9 -4.74 11.19 -2.84
N LYS A 10 -5.15 12.21 -2.08
CA LYS A 10 -5.83 12.07 -0.79
C LYS A 10 -7.33 11.87 -1.01
N LYS A 11 -8.04 11.30 -0.04
CA LYS A 11 -9.47 10.99 -0.10
C LYS A 11 -9.83 10.15 -1.34
N TYR A 12 -8.99 9.16 -1.63
CA TYR A 12 -9.13 8.32 -2.82
C TYR A 12 -10.23 7.29 -2.60
N HIS A 13 -11.39 7.46 -3.24
CA HIS A 13 -12.59 6.62 -3.14
C HIS A 13 -13.31 6.61 -1.78
N LEU A 14 -12.57 6.78 -0.68
CA LEU A 14 -13.02 6.89 0.70
C LEU A 14 -12.36 8.11 1.37
N GLU A 15 -13.02 8.72 2.34
CA GLU A 15 -12.61 9.98 2.98
C GLU A 15 -11.19 9.95 3.57
N THR A 16 -10.78 8.82 4.13
CA THR A 16 -9.47 8.65 4.77
C THR A 16 -8.47 7.91 3.89
N ALA A 17 -8.90 7.38 2.73
CA ALA A 17 -8.06 6.58 1.85
C ALA A 17 -7.15 7.48 1.02
N TRP A 18 -6.03 6.95 0.58
CA TRP A 18 -5.13 7.66 -0.31
C TRP A 18 -4.42 6.69 -1.23
N VAL A 19 -3.95 7.19 -2.36
CA VAL A 19 -3.12 6.44 -3.29
C VAL A 19 -1.90 7.26 -3.65
N ALA A 20 -0.74 6.62 -3.70
CA ALA A 20 0.50 7.20 -4.18
C ALA A 20 0.99 6.40 -5.38
N THR A 21 1.20 7.06 -6.51
CA THR A 21 1.63 6.42 -7.75
C THR A 21 2.97 6.95 -8.23
N TYR A 22 3.75 6.09 -8.87
CA TYR A 22 4.99 6.43 -9.55
C TYR A 22 5.10 5.58 -10.81
N THR A 23 5.51 6.20 -11.93
CA THR A 23 5.69 5.53 -13.22
C THR A 23 7.11 5.78 -13.72
N HIS A 24 7.79 4.73 -14.16
CA HIS A 24 9.07 4.80 -14.87
C HIS A 24 8.88 4.37 -16.32
N GLY A 25 9.37 5.18 -17.27
CA GLY A 25 9.28 4.88 -18.69
C GLY A 25 7.85 4.84 -19.24
N GLN A 26 7.63 4.04 -20.28
CA GLN A 26 6.32 3.83 -20.93
C GLN A 26 5.99 2.34 -21.02
N GLY A 27 4.74 1.98 -20.71
CA GLY A 27 4.30 0.58 -20.61
C GLY A 27 4.89 -0.15 -19.40
N GLY A 28 4.80 -1.48 -19.41
CA GLY A 28 5.26 -2.34 -18.31
C GLY A 28 4.16 -2.68 -17.30
N HIS A 29 4.53 -3.45 -16.28
CA HIS A 29 3.60 -3.96 -15.29
C HIS A 29 3.28 -2.94 -14.19
N VAL A 30 2.09 -3.07 -13.60
CA VAL A 30 1.61 -2.25 -12.50
C VAL A 30 1.63 -3.08 -11.20
N LEU A 31 2.53 -2.71 -10.30
CA LEU A 31 2.65 -3.32 -8.97
C LEU A 31 1.86 -2.52 -7.94
N GLY A 32 0.81 -3.12 -7.41
CA GLY A 32 0.04 -2.64 -6.26
C GLY A 32 0.64 -3.05 -4.92
N ILE A 33 0.54 -2.19 -3.93
CA ILE A 33 0.99 -2.43 -2.55
C ILE A 33 -0.05 -1.86 -1.59
N ASN A 34 -0.56 -2.68 -0.67
CA ASN A 34 -1.47 -2.23 0.38
C ASN A 34 -0.69 -1.73 1.61
N SER A 35 -1.20 -0.66 2.22
CA SER A 35 -0.63 0.00 3.38
C SER A 35 -1.75 0.32 4.37
N GLU A 36 -1.91 -0.53 5.38
CA GLU A 36 -2.90 -0.37 6.46
C GLU A 36 -2.43 0.59 7.54
N MET A 37 -3.36 1.31 8.17
CA MET A 37 -3.04 2.35 9.14
C MET A 37 -4.10 2.52 10.25
N ASP A 38 -5.16 1.73 10.26
CA ASP A 38 -6.17 1.77 11.32
C ASP A 38 -5.66 1.13 12.62
N ALA A 39 -6.34 1.45 13.72
CA ALA A 39 -6.00 1.01 15.07
C ALA A 39 -7.27 0.54 15.78
N LEU A 40 -7.09 -0.26 16.84
CA LEU A 40 -8.20 -0.73 17.67
C LEU A 40 -8.59 0.30 18.74
N PRO A 41 -9.90 0.52 18.98
CA PRO A 41 -10.37 1.42 20.04
C PRO A 41 -9.82 1.02 21.41
N GLY A 42 -9.16 1.95 22.09
CA GLY A 42 -8.64 1.76 23.45
C GLY A 42 -7.37 0.92 23.58
N ILE A 43 -6.88 0.29 22.50
CA ILE A 43 -5.69 -0.59 22.53
C ILE A 43 -4.59 -0.09 21.57
N GLY A 44 -4.92 0.70 20.55
CA GLY A 44 -3.96 1.21 19.58
C GLY A 44 -3.62 0.17 18.49
N HIS A 45 -2.40 0.21 17.95
CA HIS A 45 -1.97 -0.70 16.86
C HIS A 45 -1.55 -2.08 17.36
N ALA A 46 -2.42 -2.78 18.10
CA ALA A 46 -2.12 -4.11 18.60
C ALA A 46 -1.93 -5.15 17.48
N CYS A 47 -2.62 -4.96 16.35
CA CYS A 47 -2.46 -5.77 15.14
C CYS A 47 -1.26 -5.35 14.27
N GLY A 48 -0.49 -4.33 14.70
CA GLY A 48 0.74 -3.92 14.03
C GLY A 48 0.55 -3.15 12.74
N HIS A 49 -0.62 -2.54 12.49
CA HIS A 49 -0.90 -1.81 11.25
C HIS A 49 0.07 -0.63 11.02
N ASN A 50 0.61 -0.03 12.09
CA ASN A 50 1.70 0.94 11.98
C ASN A 50 2.93 0.37 11.24
N LEU A 51 3.23 -0.91 11.45
CA LEU A 51 4.32 -1.61 10.78
C LEU A 51 3.94 -2.05 9.37
N ILE A 52 2.69 -2.48 9.15
CA ILE A 52 2.17 -2.78 7.81
C ILE A 52 2.26 -1.53 6.92
N GLY A 53 1.80 -0.38 7.43
CA GLY A 53 1.81 0.88 6.69
C GLY A 53 3.22 1.32 6.29
N ILE A 54 4.17 1.34 7.24
CA ILE A 54 5.55 1.72 6.92
C ILE A 54 6.24 0.69 6.01
N SER A 55 5.89 -0.59 6.12
CA SER A 55 6.42 -1.63 5.23
C SER A 55 5.95 -1.44 3.80
N GLY A 56 4.68 -1.09 3.59
CA GLY A 56 4.16 -0.74 2.26
C GLY A 56 4.91 0.44 1.65
N VAL A 57 5.19 1.49 2.44
CA VAL A 57 6.03 2.62 2.01
C VAL A 57 7.44 2.16 1.62
N ALA A 58 8.07 1.31 2.44
CA ALA A 58 9.41 0.80 2.17
C ALA A 58 9.46 -0.02 0.86
N VAL A 59 8.49 -0.89 0.62
CA VAL A 59 8.38 -1.68 -0.61
C VAL A 59 8.19 -0.77 -1.82
N ALA A 60 7.34 0.26 -1.73
CA ALA A 60 7.10 1.18 -2.84
C ALA A 60 8.38 1.97 -3.22
N LEU A 61 9.12 2.44 -2.21
CA LEU A 61 10.39 3.15 -2.43
C LEU A 61 11.48 2.21 -2.98
N ALA A 62 11.55 0.97 -2.49
CA ALA A 62 12.49 -0.02 -2.99
C ALA A 62 12.19 -0.43 -4.44
N ALA A 63 10.91 -0.64 -4.78
CA ALA A 63 10.46 -0.92 -6.13
C ALA A 63 10.82 0.22 -7.09
N LYS A 64 10.51 1.48 -6.70
CA LYS A 64 10.94 2.66 -7.45
C LYS A 64 12.45 2.66 -7.71
N ALA A 65 13.26 2.49 -6.66
CA ALA A 65 14.71 2.52 -6.77
C ALA A 65 15.25 1.40 -7.68
N ALA A 66 14.65 0.21 -7.62
CA ALA A 66 14.98 -0.89 -8.51
C ALA A 66 14.61 -0.60 -9.97
N MET A 67 13.43 -0.01 -10.22
CA MET A 67 12.99 0.40 -11.55
C MET A 67 13.94 1.44 -12.17
N GLU A 68 14.31 2.46 -11.41
CA GLU A 68 15.26 3.49 -11.86
C GLU A 68 16.65 2.91 -12.13
N ARG A 69 17.16 2.05 -11.22
CA ARG A 69 18.50 1.48 -11.33
C ARG A 69 18.65 0.47 -12.47
N LEU A 70 17.63 -0.35 -12.69
CA LEU A 70 17.64 -1.42 -13.69
C LEU A 70 16.97 -0.99 -15.00
N ASN A 71 16.49 0.25 -15.08
CA ASN A 71 15.73 0.80 -16.20
C ASN A 71 14.53 -0.07 -16.60
N ILE A 72 13.74 -0.48 -15.61
CA ILE A 72 12.54 -1.31 -15.80
C ILE A 72 11.34 -0.39 -15.93
N ASN A 73 10.66 -0.44 -17.08
CA ASN A 73 9.42 0.29 -17.27
C ASN A 73 8.28 -0.32 -16.42
N GLY A 74 7.44 0.52 -15.87
CA GLY A 74 6.24 0.08 -15.14
C GLY A 74 5.71 1.15 -14.20
N LYS A 75 4.79 0.73 -13.34
CA LYS A 75 4.12 1.60 -12.37
C LYS A 75 4.05 0.94 -11.00
N VAL A 76 4.26 1.75 -9.95
CA VAL A 76 4.02 1.36 -8.56
C VAL A 76 2.81 2.12 -8.05
N VAL A 77 1.89 1.41 -7.42
CA VAL A 77 0.69 1.95 -6.77
C VAL A 77 0.71 1.55 -5.31
N LEU A 78 0.98 2.51 -4.43
CA LEU A 78 0.85 2.33 -2.99
C LEU A 78 -0.52 2.82 -2.53
N LEU A 79 -1.36 1.90 -2.06
CA LEU A 79 -2.73 2.15 -1.65
C LEU A 79 -2.82 2.18 -0.12
N GLY A 80 -3.20 3.33 0.44
CA GLY A 80 -3.55 3.47 1.85
C GLY A 80 -4.92 2.86 2.11
N THR A 81 -4.94 1.64 2.64
CA THR A 81 -6.15 0.87 2.95
C THR A 81 -6.57 1.06 4.41
N LEU A 82 -7.87 1.05 4.69
CA LEU A 82 -8.42 1.37 6.01
C LEU A 82 -9.40 0.31 6.47
N ALA A 83 -9.79 0.40 7.74
CA ALA A 83 -10.90 -0.33 8.32
C ALA A 83 -10.81 -1.85 8.04
N GLU A 84 -9.61 -2.40 8.15
CA GLU A 84 -9.39 -3.84 8.06
C GLU A 84 -10.04 -4.52 9.26
N GLU A 85 -9.93 -3.93 10.45
CA GLU A 85 -10.52 -4.44 11.69
C GLU A 85 -12.06 -4.49 11.63
N GLY A 86 -12.65 -3.63 10.79
CA GLY A 86 -14.09 -3.63 10.50
C GLY A 86 -14.48 -4.54 9.34
N GLY A 87 -13.53 -5.06 8.57
CA GLY A 87 -13.70 -6.04 7.48
C GLY A 87 -14.06 -5.49 6.11
N PHE A 88 -14.32 -4.19 5.94
CA PHE A 88 -14.98 -3.69 4.73
C PHE A 88 -14.15 -2.74 3.86
N GLY A 89 -13.06 -2.16 4.36
CA GLY A 89 -12.39 -1.08 3.63
C GLY A 89 -11.78 -1.49 2.30
N LYS A 90 -11.14 -2.67 2.23
CA LYS A 90 -10.58 -3.18 0.97
C LYS A 90 -11.66 -3.58 -0.03
N ILE A 91 -12.77 -4.14 0.45
CA ILE A 91 -13.92 -4.50 -0.40
C ILE A 91 -14.49 -3.23 -1.05
N MET A 92 -14.72 -2.17 -0.27
CA MET A 92 -15.21 -0.89 -0.81
C MET A 92 -14.24 -0.26 -1.82
N LEU A 93 -12.93 -0.37 -1.59
CA LEU A 93 -11.91 0.10 -2.54
C LEU A 93 -11.91 -0.76 -3.82
N TYR A 94 -12.07 -2.07 -3.69
CA TYR A 94 -12.17 -3.01 -4.82
C TYR A 94 -13.39 -2.70 -5.69
N GLU A 95 -14.57 -2.57 -5.09
CA GLU A 95 -15.80 -2.24 -5.82
C GLU A 95 -15.76 -0.88 -6.53
N LYS A 96 -14.93 0.04 -6.05
CA LYS A 96 -14.72 1.38 -6.65
C LYS A 96 -13.58 1.40 -7.67
N GLY A 97 -12.99 0.25 -8.01
CA GLY A 97 -11.97 0.13 -9.03
C GLY A 97 -10.57 0.56 -8.61
N ALA A 98 -10.27 0.60 -7.30
CA ALA A 98 -8.94 0.99 -6.80
C ALA A 98 -7.81 0.03 -7.23
N TYR A 99 -8.16 -1.18 -7.67
CA TYR A 99 -7.22 -2.25 -8.03
C TYR A 99 -7.23 -2.59 -9.53
N ASP A 100 -8.12 -1.97 -10.33
CA ASP A 100 -8.40 -2.39 -11.70
C ASP A 100 -7.19 -2.34 -12.64
N GLU A 101 -6.25 -1.43 -12.37
CA GLU A 101 -5.02 -1.29 -13.16
C GLU A 101 -3.85 -2.14 -12.67
N MET A 102 -3.96 -2.83 -11.52
CA MET A 102 -2.85 -3.56 -10.91
C MET A 102 -2.72 -4.98 -11.50
N ASP A 103 -1.53 -5.35 -11.97
CA ASP A 103 -1.24 -6.72 -12.42
C ASP A 103 -1.01 -7.68 -11.23
N ALA A 104 -0.48 -7.13 -10.13
CA ALA A 104 -0.26 -7.85 -8.88
C ALA A 104 -0.41 -6.88 -7.71
N CYS A 105 -0.90 -7.37 -6.56
CA CYS A 105 -1.03 -6.57 -5.35
C CYS A 105 -0.40 -7.30 -4.16
N LEU A 106 0.51 -6.63 -3.45
CA LEU A 106 1.24 -7.19 -2.31
C LEU A 106 0.85 -6.50 -1.01
N MET A 107 0.98 -7.22 0.10
CA MET A 107 0.86 -6.68 1.44
C MET A 107 1.80 -7.44 2.36
N LEU A 108 2.49 -6.72 3.25
CA LEU A 108 3.32 -7.33 4.28
C LEU A 108 2.58 -7.25 5.61
N ALA A 109 2.05 -8.40 6.05
CA ALA A 109 1.49 -8.57 7.39
C ALA A 109 2.54 -9.19 8.31
N LEU A 110 2.66 -8.67 9.53
CA LEU A 110 3.57 -9.22 10.52
C LEU A 110 2.88 -10.32 11.30
N LEU A 111 3.50 -11.49 11.33
CA LEU A 111 3.09 -12.57 12.23
C LEU A 111 3.90 -12.47 13.52
N PRO A 112 3.28 -12.56 14.71
CA PRO A 112 4.01 -12.62 15.96
C PRO A 112 4.86 -13.90 15.98
N VAL A 113 6.12 -13.77 16.43
CA VAL A 113 6.96 -14.93 16.68
C VAL A 113 6.45 -15.63 17.95
N ILE A 114 5.71 -16.72 17.78
CA ILE A 114 5.31 -17.57 18.89
C ILE A 114 6.55 -18.35 19.32
N HIS A 115 7.17 -17.95 20.44
CA HIS A 115 8.22 -18.72 21.08
C HIS A 115 7.55 -19.95 21.73
N ILE A 116 7.67 -21.12 21.11
CA ILE A 116 7.29 -22.39 21.72
C ILE A 116 8.42 -22.74 22.69
N ARG A 117 8.16 -22.65 24.00
CA ARG A 117 9.04 -23.21 25.04
C ARG A 117 8.71 -24.67 25.25
#